data_AF-A0A535LDD8-F1
#
_entry.id   AF-A0A535LDD8-F1
#
_cell.length_a   1.000
_cell.length_b   1.000
_cell.length_c   1.000
_cell.angle_alpha   90.00
_cell.angle_beta   90.00
_cell.angle_gamma   90.00
#
_symmetry.space_group_name_H-M   'P 1'
#
loop_
_entity.id
_entity.type
_entity.pdbx_description
1 polymer ?
#
loop_
_entity_poly.entity_id
_entity_poly.type
_entity_poly.pdbx_seq_one_letter_code
_entity_poly.pdbx_strand_id
1 'polypeptide(L)'
;LRRYMTWAISAMPRGTVLVDKYLQGVEVEVDAISDGETVVIPGVMQHVERAGVHSGDSYAVYPAQSLDVRHLEDVIDYTVRIAQHLRLRGLV
;
A
#
# COMPACT_ATOMS: atom_id res chain seq x y z
N LEU A 1 -23.06 -5.77 6.48
CA LEU A 1 -22.62 -4.34 6.48
C LEU A 1 -23.02 -3.57 7.74
N ARG A 2 -24.32 -3.43 8.08
CA ARG A 2 -24.77 -2.65 9.26
C ARG A 2 -23.99 -2.90 10.55
N ARG A 3 -23.76 -4.17 10.91
CA ARG A 3 -22.95 -4.58 12.07
C ARG A 3 -21.55 -3.97 12.08
N TYR A 4 -20.82 -4.09 10.96
CA TYR A 4 -19.45 -3.58 10.84
C TYR A 4 -19.40 -2.05 10.83
N MET A 5 -20.39 -1.39 10.23
CA MET A 5 -20.48 0.08 10.24
C MET A 5 -20.65 0.64 11.65
N THR A 6 -21.48 0.00 12.49
CA THR A 6 -21.64 0.40 13.90
C THR A 6 -20.32 0.32 14.65
N TRP A 7 -19.55 -0.77 14.45
CA TRP A 7 -18.24 -0.93 15.06
C TRP A 7 -17.23 0.12 14.57
N ALA A 8 -17.13 0.33 13.25
CA ALA A 8 -16.18 1.28 12.66
C ALA A 8 -16.42 2.72 13.13
N ILE A 9 -17.69 3.18 13.15
CA ILE A 9 -18.04 4.52 13.63
C ILE A 9 -17.76 4.67 15.13
N SER A 10 -17.98 3.61 15.92
CA SER A 10 -17.69 3.62 17.36
C SER A 10 -16.19 3.73 17.64
N ALA A 11 -15.35 3.13 16.78
CA ALA A 11 -13.89 3.18 16.91
C ALA A 11 -13.28 4.53 16.46
N MET A 12 -13.92 5.25 15.52
CA MET A 12 -13.50 6.60 15.08
C MET A 12 -14.67 7.60 15.13
N PRO A 13 -14.94 8.21 16.30
CA PRO A 13 -16.09 9.10 16.49
C PRO A 13 -16.12 10.35 15.58
N ARG A 14 -14.97 10.73 15.00
CA ARG A 14 -14.84 11.89 14.09
C ARG A 14 -14.29 11.50 12.71
N GLY A 15 -14.20 10.21 12.41
CA GLY A 15 -13.64 9.71 11.16
C GLY A 15 -14.67 9.46 10.07
N THR A 16 -14.26 9.56 8.81
CA THR A 16 -15.04 9.09 7.67
C THR A 16 -14.70 7.62 7.42
N VAL A 17 -15.72 6.77 7.26
CA VAL A 17 -15.54 5.36 6.91
C VAL A 17 -15.46 5.22 5.39
N LEU A 18 -14.33 4.74 4.87
CA LEU A 18 -14.18 4.36 3.48
C LEU A 18 -14.77 2.96 3.26
N VAL A 19 -15.62 2.81 2.24
CA VAL A 19 -16.15 1.52 1.78
C VAL A 19 -15.74 1.35 0.33
N ASP A 20 -14.95 0.33 0.05
CA ASP A 20 -14.43 0.06 -1.28
C ASP A 20 -14.86 -1.31 -1.80
N LYS A 21 -14.79 -1.50 -3.12
CA LYS A 21 -15.03 -2.78 -3.76
C LYS A 21 -13.82 -3.69 -3.50
N TYR A 22 -14.10 -4.92 -3.06
CA TYR A 22 -13.06 -5.93 -2.92
C TYR A 22 -12.39 -6.23 -4.28
N LEU A 23 -11.06 -6.13 -4.30
CA LEU A 23 -10.23 -6.47 -5.44
C LEU A 23 -9.46 -7.75 -5.11
N GLN A 24 -9.66 -8.77 -5.93
CA GLN A 24 -8.90 -10.01 -5.81
C GLN A 24 -7.63 -9.88 -6.66
N GLY A 25 -6.47 -10.09 -6.05
CA GLY A 25 -5.19 -9.97 -6.75
C GLY A 25 -3.99 -10.27 -5.87
N VAL A 26 -2.80 -10.07 -6.45
CA VAL A 26 -1.54 -10.03 -5.71
C VAL A 26 -1.47 -8.70 -4.96
N GLU A 27 -1.04 -8.75 -3.69
CA GLU A 27 -0.77 -7.56 -2.90
C GLU A 27 0.74 -7.31 -2.84
N VAL A 28 1.11 -6.05 -2.89
CA VAL A 28 2.50 -5.60 -2.96
C VAL A 28 2.69 -4.45 -1.99
N GLU A 29 3.86 -4.40 -1.37
CA GLU A 29 4.25 -3.34 -0.46
C GLU A 29 5.55 -2.72 -0.96
N VAL A 30 5.67 -1.41 -0.88
CA VAL A 30 6.84 -0.66 -1.32
C VAL A 30 7.18 0.35 -0.26
N ASP A 31 8.39 0.25 0.27
CA ASP A 31 8.97 1.28 1.12
C ASP A 31 9.76 2.25 0.25
N ALA A 32 9.72 3.53 0.59
CA ALA A 32 10.64 4.49 0.00
C ALA A 32 11.16 5.51 1.04
N ILE A 33 12.24 6.19 0.68
CA ILE A 33 12.75 7.33 1.45
C ILE A 33 12.81 8.53 0.52
N SER A 34 12.28 9.67 0.97
CA SER A 34 12.37 10.93 0.24
C SER A 34 13.03 12.03 1.04
N ASP A 35 13.81 12.88 0.37
CA ASP A 35 14.34 14.13 0.92
C ASP A 35 13.49 15.36 0.53
N GLY A 36 12.36 15.14 -0.16
CA GLY A 36 11.46 16.15 -0.71
C GLY A 36 11.69 16.47 -2.19
N GLU A 37 12.77 15.96 -2.80
CA GLU A 37 13.07 16.11 -4.23
C GLU A 37 13.33 14.74 -4.87
N THR A 38 14.22 13.98 -4.26
CA THR A 38 14.60 12.62 -4.64
C THR A 38 13.77 11.62 -3.86
N VAL A 39 13.41 10.52 -4.50
CA VAL A 39 12.74 9.37 -3.89
C VAL A 39 13.58 8.14 -4.19
N VAL A 40 13.93 7.39 -3.15
CA VAL A 40 14.73 6.18 -3.24
C VAL A 40 13.87 5.01 -2.82
N ILE A 41 13.73 4.02 -3.71
CA ILE A 41 12.98 2.79 -3.46
C ILE A 41 13.99 1.64 -3.41
N PRO A 42 14.26 1.03 -2.24
CA PRO A 42 15.20 -0.08 -2.13
C PRO A 42 14.70 -1.33 -2.88
N GLY A 43 13.37 -1.54 -2.89
CA GLY A 43 12.72 -2.61 -3.64
C GLY A 43 11.24 -2.72 -3.31
N VAL A 44 10.56 -3.60 -4.04
CA VAL A 44 9.14 -3.90 -3.87
C VAL A 44 9.00 -5.30 -3.27
N MET A 45 8.18 -5.42 -2.25
CA MET A 45 7.79 -6.67 -1.59
C MET A 45 6.51 -7.21 -2.20
N GLN A 46 6.37 -8.53 -2.24
CA GLN A 46 5.15 -9.19 -2.67
C GLN A 46 4.61 -10.07 -1.55
N HIS A 47 3.33 -9.94 -1.23
CA HIS A 47 2.68 -10.81 -0.27
C HIS A 47 2.45 -12.21 -0.85
N VAL A 48 2.61 -13.24 -0.03
CA VAL A 48 2.29 -14.63 -0.37
C VAL A 48 0.77 -14.82 -0.41
N GLU A 49 0.08 -14.25 0.58
CA GLU A 49 -1.36 -14.15 0.63
C GLU A 49 -1.89 -13.18 -0.44
N ARG A 50 -3.16 -13.36 -0.81
CA ARG A 50 -3.84 -12.48 -1.77
C ARG A 50 -4.36 -11.24 -1.06
N ALA A 51 -4.58 -10.18 -1.84
CA ALA A 51 -5.25 -8.97 -1.37
C ALA A 51 -6.54 -9.33 -0.61
N GLY A 52 -6.66 -8.82 0.63
CA GLY A 52 -7.76 -9.12 1.54
C GLY A 52 -7.33 -9.79 2.85
N VAL A 53 -6.11 -10.30 2.94
CA VAL A 53 -5.44 -10.58 4.23
C VAL A 53 -4.65 -9.34 4.60
N HIS A 54 -4.67 -8.94 5.88
CA HIS A 54 -3.93 -7.74 6.29
C HIS A 54 -2.42 -7.97 6.15
N SER A 55 -1.66 -6.94 5.75
CA SER A 55 -0.21 -7.06 5.55
C SER A 55 0.52 -7.56 6.80
N GLY A 56 0.12 -7.11 7.99
CA GLY A 56 0.69 -7.58 9.27
C GLY A 56 0.38 -9.05 9.62
N ASP A 57 -0.60 -9.66 8.96
CA ASP A 57 -0.94 -11.08 9.08
C ASP A 57 -0.45 -11.91 7.87
N SER A 58 0.24 -11.27 6.91
CA SER A 58 0.71 -11.87 5.67
C SER A 58 2.22 -12.12 5.71
N TYR A 59 2.68 -13.15 4.99
CA TYR A 59 4.09 -13.29 4.69
C TYR A 59 4.44 -12.46 3.45
N ALA A 60 5.57 -11.76 3.49
CA ALA A 60 6.09 -11.01 2.35
C ALA A 60 7.43 -11.57 1.88
N VAL A 61 7.64 -11.54 0.56
CA VAL A 61 8.89 -11.95 -0.09
C VAL A 61 9.56 -10.73 -0.70
N TYR A 62 10.87 -10.61 -0.47
CA TYR A 62 11.70 -9.54 -1.00
C TYR A 62 12.88 -10.10 -1.83
N PRO A 63 13.10 -9.64 -3.08
CA PRO A 63 12.21 -8.77 -3.85
C PRO A 63 10.96 -9.52 -4.35
N ALA A 64 9.97 -8.80 -4.88
CA ALA A 64 8.80 -9.36 -5.53
C ALA A 64 9.19 -10.38 -6.62
N GLN A 65 8.51 -11.52 -6.65
CA GLN A 65 8.93 -12.69 -7.45
C GLN A 65 8.13 -12.87 -8.74
N SER A 66 6.85 -12.51 -8.76
CA SER A 66 5.93 -12.81 -9.88
C SER A 66 5.22 -11.58 -10.44
N LEU A 67 5.78 -10.39 -10.23
CA LEU A 67 5.30 -9.15 -10.82
C LEU A 67 5.86 -9.00 -12.24
N ASP A 68 4.98 -8.74 -13.20
CA ASP A 68 5.42 -8.33 -14.54
C ASP A 68 6.20 -7.02 -14.46
N VAL A 69 7.20 -6.86 -15.34
CA VAL A 69 8.05 -5.66 -15.39
C VAL A 69 7.22 -4.37 -15.45
N ARG A 70 6.14 -4.37 -16.24
CA ARG A 70 5.24 -3.21 -16.35
C ARG A 70 4.57 -2.85 -15.03
N HIS A 71 4.09 -3.84 -14.28
CA HIS A 71 3.46 -3.59 -12.98
C HIS A 71 4.48 -3.09 -11.96
N LEU A 72 5.73 -3.60 -12.02
CA LEU A 72 6.81 -3.10 -11.17
C LEU A 72 7.14 -1.63 -11.49
N GLU A 73 7.21 -1.28 -12.78
CA GLU A 73 7.40 0.10 -13.24
C GLU A 73 6.24 1.01 -12.80
N ASP A 74 4.99 0.56 -12.90
CA ASP A 74 3.81 1.30 -12.43
C ASP A 74 3.87 1.57 -10.92
N VAL A 75 4.25 0.58 -10.11
CA VAL A 75 4.41 0.73 -8.65
C VAL A 75 5.49 1.78 -8.34
N ILE A 76 6.62 1.74 -9.05
CA ILE A 76 7.70 2.72 -8.90
C ILE A 76 7.23 4.13 -9.28
N ASP A 77 6.59 4.29 -10.46
CA ASP A 77 6.07 5.58 -10.93
C ASP A 77 5.09 6.19 -9.93
N TYR A 78 4.10 5.40 -9.50
CA TYR A 78 3.08 5.88 -8.56
C TYR A 78 3.66 6.24 -7.20
N THR A 79 4.61 5.45 -6.69
CA THR A 79 5.28 5.75 -5.41
C THR A 79 6.02 7.09 -5.48
N VAL A 80 6.79 7.32 -6.54
CA VAL A 80 7.52 8.59 -6.75
C VAL A 80 6.54 9.75 -6.87
N ARG A 81 5.49 9.61 -7.68
CA ARG A 81 4.49 10.67 -7.91
C ARG A 81 3.74 11.03 -6.63
N ILE A 82 3.35 10.04 -5.83
CA ILE A 82 2.68 10.27 -4.55
C ILE A 82 3.62 11.00 -3.58
N ALA A 83 4.85 10.50 -3.41
CA ALA A 83 5.84 11.10 -2.51
C ALA A 83 6.14 12.56 -2.87
N GLN A 84 6.33 12.86 -4.15
CA GLN A 84 6.59 14.21 -4.65
C GLN A 84 5.37 15.11 -4.53
N HIS A 85 4.17 14.62 -4.87
CA HIS A 85 2.94 15.40 -4.79
C HIS A 85 2.63 15.81 -3.34
N LEU A 86 2.85 14.90 -2.39
CA LEU A 86 2.67 15.15 -0.96
C LEU A 86 3.87 15.84 -0.30
N ARG A 87 4.97 16.05 -1.04
CA ARG A 87 6.23 16.67 -0.57
C ARG A 87 6.78 15.99 0.68
N LEU A 88 6.77 14.66 0.69
CA LEU A 88 7.21 13.86 1.83
C LEU A 88 8.71 14.03 2.07
N ARG A 89 9.12 14.05 3.34
CA ARG A 89 10.52 14.02 3.79
C ARG A 89 10.65 12.97 4.88
N GLY A 90 11.48 11.96 4.65
CA GLY A 90 11.63 10.79 5.51
C GLY A 90 11.10 9.52 4.86
N LEU A 91 10.60 8.60 5.69
CA LEU A 91 9.96 7.36 5.23
C LEU A 91 8.66 7.70 4.49
N VAL A 92 8.49 7.07 3.34
CA VAL A 92 7.27 7.08 2.53
C VAL A 92 6.61 5.73 2.66
#